data_AF-A0A4Q3TMA7-F1
#
_entry.id   AF-A0A4Q3TMA7-F1
#
_cell.length_a   1.000
_cell.length_b   1.000
_cell.length_c   1.000
_cell.angle_alpha   90.00
_cell.angle_beta   90.00
_cell.angle_gamma   90.00
#
_symmetry.space_group_name_H-M   'P 1'
#
loop_
_entity.id
_entity.type
_entity.pdbx_description
1 polymer ?
#
loop_
_entity_poly.entity_id
_entity_poly.type
_entity_poly.pdbx_seq_one_letter_code
_entity_poly.pdbx_strand_id
1 'polypeptide(L)'
;DVQMAFLRETLKDYENAVTMLDTMVEAWAKGDVATLDRVMVEEMKAASPALYQALLVDRNTDWANQIQTMLEGSGTAFIAVGAGHLTGDDSVQAILQKRGVTVEAAN
;
A
#
# COMPACT_ATOMS: atom_id res chain seq x y z
N ASP A 1 -1.89 -35.89 18.12
CA ASP A 1 -0.70 -35.14 17.66
C ASP A 1 -1.00 -34.15 16.54
N VAL A 2 -1.53 -34.56 15.38
CA VAL A 2 -1.85 -33.63 14.26
C VAL A 2 -2.91 -32.57 14.61
N GLN A 3 -3.97 -32.94 15.33
CA GLN A 3 -5.03 -32.01 15.72
C GLN A 3 -4.55 -30.89 16.65
N MET A 4 -3.61 -31.18 17.56
CA MET A 4 -3.03 -30.18 18.46
C MET A 4 -2.05 -29.26 17.73
N ALA A 5 -1.32 -29.78 16.74
CA ALA A 5 -0.47 -28.96 15.87
C ALA A 5 -1.33 -28.00 15.02
N PHE A 6 -2.42 -28.51 14.43
CA PHE A 6 -3.36 -27.70 13.67
C PHE A 6 -4.00 -26.60 14.53
N LEU A 7 -4.47 -26.92 15.74
CA LEU A 7 -5.01 -25.93 16.67
C LEU A 7 -3.99 -24.85 17.02
N ARG A 8 -2.73 -25.21 17.27
CA ARG A 8 -1.67 -24.24 17.56
C ARG A 8 -1.38 -23.33 16.37
N GLU A 9 -1.41 -23.87 15.16
CA GLU A 9 -1.19 -23.08 13.95
C GLU A 9 -2.33 -22.09 13.73
N THR A 10 -3.58 -22.54 13.85
CA THR A 10 -4.75 -21.64 13.77
C THR A 10 -4.72 -20.53 14.82
N LEU A 11 -4.28 -20.84 16.06
CA LEU A 11 -4.14 -19.83 17.12
C LEU A 11 -3.02 -18.83 16.81
N LYS A 12 -1.89 -19.29 16.27
CA LYS A 12 -0.81 -18.39 15.83
C LYS A 12 -1.25 -17.49 14.69
N ASP A 13 -1.93 -18.03 13.68
CA ASP A 13 -2.44 -17.24 12.55
C ASP A 13 -3.38 -16.13 13.04
N TYR A 14 -4.21 -16.42 14.05
CA TYR A 14 -5.08 -15.43 14.66
C TYR A 14 -4.31 -14.33 15.42
N GLU A 15 -3.34 -14.69 16.27
CA GLU A 15 -2.51 -13.71 16.99
C GLU A 15 -1.65 -12.87 16.03
N ASN A 16 -1.13 -13.49 14.97
CA ASN A 16 -0.36 -12.84 13.93
C ASN A 16 -1.22 -11.83 13.16
N ALA A 17 -2.48 -12.15 12.86
CA ALA A 17 -3.38 -11.24 12.17
C ALA A 17 -3.65 -9.96 12.96
N VAL A 18 -3.86 -10.06 14.28
CA VAL A 18 -4.05 -8.89 15.16
C VAL A 18 -2.78 -8.06 15.24
N THR A 19 -1.64 -8.71 15.48
CA THR A 19 -0.33 -8.03 15.56
C THR A 19 0.03 -7.31 14.26
N MET A 20 -0.32 -7.92 13.12
CA MET A 20 -0.10 -7.34 11.80
C MET A 20 -0.97 -6.10 11.59
N LEU A 21 -2.24 -6.16 11.99
CA LEU A 21 -3.14 -5.01 11.88
C LEU A 21 -2.66 -3.85 12.77
N ASP A 22 -2.26 -4.12 14.01
CA ASP A 22 -1.71 -3.10 14.90
C ASP A 22 -0.44 -2.45 14.31
N THR A 23 0.45 -3.26 13.73
CA THR A 23 1.65 -2.78 13.04
C THR A 23 1.28 -1.85 11.87
N MET A 24 0.28 -2.23 11.06
CA MET A 24 -0.20 -1.40 9.94
C MET A 24 -0.79 -0.08 10.44
N VAL A 25 -1.62 -0.11 11.49
CA VAL A 25 -2.25 1.10 12.05
C VAL A 25 -1.19 2.04 12.63
N GLU A 26 -0.23 1.52 13.38
CA GLU A 26 0.86 2.33 13.94
C GLU A 26 1.74 2.94 12.85
N ALA A 27 2.12 2.15 11.84
CA ALA A 27 2.95 2.61 10.74
C ALA A 27 2.23 3.71 9.96
N TRP A 28 0.93 3.53 9.68
CA TRP A 28 0.09 4.55 9.05
C TRP A 28 0.03 5.83 9.87
N ALA A 29 -0.23 5.74 11.18
CA ALA A 29 -0.34 6.90 12.06
C ALA A 29 0.98 7.71 12.16
N LYS A 30 2.12 7.05 11.96
CA LYS A 30 3.46 7.67 12.00
C LYS A 30 3.97 8.10 10.62
N GLY A 31 3.23 7.80 9.54
CA GLY A 31 3.72 8.00 8.17
C GLY A 31 4.92 7.11 7.80
N ASP A 32 5.09 5.96 8.47
CA ASP A 32 6.16 5.00 8.19
C ASP A 32 5.83 4.17 6.95
N VAL A 33 6.05 4.78 5.79
CA VAL A 33 5.81 4.15 4.48
C VAL A 33 6.66 2.91 4.28
N ALA A 34 7.87 2.83 4.86
CA ALA A 34 8.76 1.69 4.69
C ALA A 34 8.20 0.44 5.40
N THR A 35 7.67 0.60 6.61
CA THR A 35 6.98 -0.50 7.30
C THR A 35 5.72 -0.91 6.54
N LEU A 36 4.92 0.04 6.06
CA LEU A 36 3.72 -0.24 5.25
C LEU A 36 4.05 -1.00 3.96
N ASP A 37 5.14 -0.65 3.28
CA ASP A 37 5.60 -1.34 2.06
C ASP A 37 5.83 -2.82 2.36
N ARG A 38 6.64 -3.07 3.39
CA ARG A 38 7.03 -4.41 3.81
C ARG A 38 5.83 -5.29 4.15
N VAL A 39 4.89 -4.77 4.95
CA VAL A 39 3.78 -5.58 5.49
C VAL A 39 2.54 -5.63 4.59
N MET A 40 2.37 -4.69 3.66
CA MET A 40 1.21 -4.68 2.76
C MET A 40 1.58 -5.06 1.33
N VAL A 41 2.62 -4.43 0.79
CA VAL A 41 2.92 -4.47 -0.64
C VAL A 41 3.80 -5.66 -0.98
N GLU A 42 4.94 -5.80 -0.29
CA GLU A 42 5.88 -6.88 -0.57
C GLU A 42 5.31 -8.26 -0.21
N GLU A 43 4.52 -8.36 0.85
CA GLU A 43 3.78 -9.60 1.17
C GLU A 43 2.77 -9.96 0.05
N MET A 44 2.00 -9.00 -0.45
CA MET A 44 1.07 -9.22 -1.57
C MET A 44 1.81 -9.64 -2.84
N LYS A 45 2.90 -8.95 -3.16
CA LYS A 45 3.73 -9.18 -4.34
C LYS A 45 4.35 -10.58 -4.33
N ALA A 46 4.82 -11.03 -3.16
CA ALA A 46 5.33 -12.38 -2.98
C ALA A 46 4.23 -13.45 -3.07
N ALA A 47 3.08 -13.21 -2.45
CA ALA A 47 1.99 -14.18 -2.40
C ALA A 47 1.22 -14.31 -3.73
N SER A 48 1.02 -13.20 -4.45
CA SER A 48 0.30 -13.17 -5.72
C SER A 48 0.76 -12.00 -6.61
N PRO A 49 1.77 -12.24 -7.47
CA PRO A 49 2.26 -11.23 -8.40
C PRO A 49 1.17 -10.67 -9.33
N ALA A 50 0.23 -11.52 -9.76
CA ALA A 50 -0.90 -11.09 -10.60
C ALA A 50 -1.85 -10.13 -9.86
N LEU A 51 -2.07 -10.36 -8.56
CA LEU A 51 -2.89 -9.47 -7.74
C LEU A 51 -2.19 -8.14 -7.49
N TYR A 52 -0.88 -8.17 -7.20
CA TYR A 52 -0.05 -6.98 -7.09
C TYR A 52 -0.10 -6.13 -8.36
N GLN A 53 0.07 -6.76 -9.53
CA GLN A 53 -0.01 -6.09 -10.82
C GLN A 53 -1.35 -5.38 -11.00
N ALA A 54 -2.46 -6.09 -10.79
CA ALA A 54 -3.79 -5.53 -11.03
C ALA A 54 -4.21 -4.46 -10.01
N LEU A 55 -3.88 -4.66 -8.73
CA LEU A 55 -4.38 -3.80 -7.64
C LEU A 55 -3.50 -2.59 -7.36
N LEU A 56 -2.19 -2.71 -7.53
CA LEU A 56 -1.24 -1.62 -7.24
C LEU A 56 -0.66 -1.06 -8.53
N VAL A 57 -0.04 -1.87 -9.39
CA VAL A 57 0.67 -1.32 -10.57
C VAL A 57 -0.29 -0.69 -11.58
N ASP A 58 -1.24 -1.47 -12.10
CA ASP A 58 -2.16 -1.02 -13.15
C ASP A 58 -3.09 0.08 -12.60
N ARG A 59 -3.65 -0.14 -11.41
CA ARG A 59 -4.55 0.83 -10.77
C ARG A 59 -3.85 2.15 -10.41
N ASN A 60 -2.62 2.12 -9.87
CA ASN A 60 -1.90 3.35 -9.57
C ASN A 60 -1.49 4.09 -10.84
N THR A 61 -1.18 3.36 -11.91
CA THR A 61 -0.92 3.94 -13.24
C THR A 61 -2.15 4.67 -13.76
N ASP A 62 -3.34 4.06 -13.64
CA ASP A 62 -4.61 4.67 -14.03
C ASP A 62 -4.96 5.90 -13.18
N TRP A 63 -4.72 5.85 -11.88
CA TRP A 63 -4.87 7.01 -11.01
C TRP A 63 -3.89 8.12 -11.36
N ALA A 64 -2.61 7.80 -11.60
CA ALA A 64 -1.63 8.79 -11.99
C ALA A 64 -2.02 9.49 -13.31
N ASN A 65 -2.61 8.76 -14.27
CA ASN A 65 -3.16 9.36 -15.50
C ASN A 65 -4.26 10.38 -15.16
N GLN A 66 -5.25 10.00 -14.35
CA GLN A 66 -6.34 10.89 -13.97
C GLN A 66 -5.86 12.12 -13.19
N ILE A 67 -4.90 11.93 -12.28
CA ILE A 67 -4.31 13.00 -11.48
C ILE A 67 -3.58 14.00 -12.37
N GLN A 68 -2.80 13.53 -13.36
CA GLN A 68 -2.14 14.43 -14.30
C GLN A 68 -3.14 15.27 -15.08
N THR A 69 -4.24 14.67 -15.56
CA THR A 69 -5.32 15.43 -16.21
C THR A 69 -5.94 16.46 -15.26
N MET A 70 -6.12 16.15 -13.97
CA MET A 70 -6.60 17.13 -12.99
C MET A 70 -5.60 18.29 -12.79
N LEU A 71 -4.30 18.00 -12.79
CA LEU A 71 -3.23 18.98 -12.62
C LEU A 71 -3.07 19.93 -13.82
N GLU A 72 -3.53 19.54 -15.02
CA GLU A 72 -3.61 20.44 -16.18
C GLU A 72 -4.69 21.52 -16.02
N GLY A 73 -5.64 21.31 -15.10
CA GLY A 73 -6.68 22.26 -14.76
C GLY A 73 -6.20 23.36 -13.82
N SER A 74 -7.13 23.91 -13.04
CA SER A 74 -6.82 24.89 -11.99
C SER A 74 -7.55 24.53 -10.69
N GLY A 75 -7.03 25.01 -9.57
CA GLY A 75 -7.56 24.74 -8.24
C GLY A 75 -6.80 23.64 -7.50
N THR A 76 -7.39 23.14 -6.43
CA THR A 76 -6.80 22.12 -5.55
C THR A 76 -7.72 20.91 -5.50
N ALA A 77 -7.18 19.72 -5.80
CA ALA A 77 -7.88 18.45 -5.64
C ALA A 77 -7.43 17.77 -4.34
N PHE A 78 -8.39 17.20 -3.61
CA PHE A 78 -8.11 16.30 -2.49
C PHE A 78 -8.44 14.87 -2.92
N ILE A 79 -7.48 13.96 -2.76
CA ILE A 79 -7.61 12.57 -3.23
C ILE A 79 -7.35 11.65 -2.04
N ALA A 80 -8.37 10.88 -1.67
CA ALA A 80 -8.28 9.87 -0.63
C ALA A 80 -8.03 8.50 -1.26
N VAL A 81 -6.99 7.80 -0.80
CA VAL A 81 -6.62 6.46 -1.26
C VAL A 81 -6.30 5.58 -0.04
N GLY A 82 -6.31 4.26 -0.24
CA GLY A 82 -5.81 3.32 0.77
C GLY A 82 -4.28 3.39 0.93
N ALA A 83 -3.79 3.04 2.12
CA ALA A 83 -2.37 3.15 2.49
C ALA A 83 -1.42 2.46 1.50
N GLY A 84 -1.79 1.28 0.98
CA GLY A 84 -0.98 0.54 0.00
C GLY A 84 -0.72 1.28 -1.31
N HIS A 85 -1.49 2.33 -1.63
CA HIS A 85 -1.29 3.13 -2.85
C HIS A 85 -0.27 4.27 -2.67
N LEU A 86 0.18 4.51 -1.44
CA LEU A 86 1.13 5.55 -1.05
C LEU A 86 2.49 4.97 -0.62
N THR A 87 2.73 3.68 -0.87
CA THR A 87 3.96 3.02 -0.48
C THR A 87 4.50 2.10 -1.59
N GLY A 88 5.81 1.86 -1.57
CA GLY A 88 6.54 1.11 -2.60
C GLY A 88 6.83 1.90 -3.88
N ASP A 89 7.63 1.28 -4.75
CA ASP A 89 8.16 1.88 -5.99
C ASP A 89 7.11 2.15 -7.08
N ASP A 90 5.97 1.46 -6.98
CA ASP A 90 4.81 1.57 -7.87
C ASP A 90 3.66 2.36 -7.22
N SER A 91 3.92 3.08 -6.12
CA SER A 91 2.96 4.00 -5.52
C SER A 91 2.56 5.13 -6.47
N VAL A 92 1.36 5.68 -6.28
CA VAL A 92 0.84 6.80 -7.09
C VAL A 92 1.83 7.96 -7.13
N GLN A 93 2.38 8.32 -5.96
CA GLN A 93 3.33 9.42 -5.82
C GLN A 93 4.67 9.12 -6.52
N ALA A 94 5.18 7.90 -6.46
CA ALA A 94 6.40 7.51 -7.19
C ALA A 94 6.18 7.57 -8.71
N ILE A 95 5.02 7.12 -9.19
CA ILE A 95 4.67 7.21 -10.62
C ILE A 95 4.55 8.67 -11.06
N LEU A 96 3.88 9.52 -10.29
CA LEU A 96 3.74 10.95 -10.59
C LEU A 96 5.10 11.66 -10.62
N GLN A 97 5.97 11.37 -9.65
CA GLN A 97 7.32 11.92 -9.61
C GLN A 97 8.15 11.50 -10.83
N LYS A 98 8.09 10.23 -11.23
CA LYS A 98 8.72 9.72 -12.47
C LYS A 98 8.22 10.43 -13.73
N ARG A 99 7.00 10.97 -13.70
CA ARG A 99 6.37 11.73 -14.80
C ARG A 99 6.57 13.25 -14.70
N GLY A 100 7.43 13.71 -13.78
CA GLY A 100 7.80 15.12 -13.65
C GLY A 100 6.86 15.97 -12.81
N VAL A 101 5.95 15.35 -12.04
CA VAL A 101 5.12 16.05 -11.06
C VAL A 101 5.93 16.26 -9.77
N THR A 102 5.94 17.46 -9.23
CA THR A 102 6.53 17.73 -7.91
C THR A 102 5.69 17.04 -6.83
N VAL A 103 6.35 16.23 -6.01
CA VAL A 103 5.73 15.48 -4.91
C VAL A 103 6.43 15.89 -3.62
N GLU A 104 5.64 16.27 -2.62
CA GLU A 104 6.11 16.66 -1.29
C GLU A 104 5.30 15.89 -0.23
N ALA A 105 5.98 15.38 0.79
CA ALA A 105 5.32 14.81 1.95
C ALA A 105 4.87 15.94 2.89
N ALA A 106 3.59 15.93 3.26
CA ALA A 106 3.09 16.83 4.31
C ALA A 106 3.48 16.26 5.67
N ASN A 107 4.49 16.85 6.29
CA ASN A 107 4.93 16.55 7.65
C ASN A 107 4.18 17.42 8.67
#